data_AF-R1FWE8-F1
#
_entry.id   AF-R1FWE8-F1
#
_cell.length_a   1.000
_cell.length_b   1.000
_cell.length_c   1.000
_cell.angle_alpha   90.00
_cell.angle_beta   90.00
_cell.angle_gamma   90.00
#
_symmetry.space_group_name_H-M   'P 1'
#
loop_
_entity.id
_entity.type
_entity.pdbx_description
1 polymer ?
#
loop_
_entity_poly.entity_id
_entity_poly.type
_entity_poly.pdbx_seq_one_letter_code
_entity_poly.pdbx_strand_id
1 'polypeptide(L)'
;MAATEAPPTATKETFHLINAPGDAIHEALTGLTQHHPSLSYAPTHKIVYRSDLIDFRKDHVTTIGFSGGGHEPMFGGFVGPSFLSAYVSGNIFASPTAAQILEAIKMVQPDPGNHPGTLIVCGNYTGDILNAGLAITRAQALGYKVAFVPVGDDVAVGRKKGGKSITPYRDRRPCPSPPA
;
A
#
# COMPACT_ATOMS: atom_id res chain seq x y z
N MET A 1 9.40 50.86 1.52
CA MET A 1 9.97 49.90 0.54
C MET A 1 8.88 48.89 0.23
N ALA A 2 8.31 48.95 -0.97
CA ALA A 2 7.28 48.00 -1.39
C ALA A 2 7.96 46.70 -1.84
N ALA A 3 7.55 45.57 -1.29
CA ALA A 3 7.99 44.26 -1.74
C ALA A 3 7.44 44.02 -3.15
N THR A 4 8.33 43.86 -4.12
CA THR A 4 7.99 43.41 -5.47
C THR A 4 7.53 41.96 -5.42
N GLU A 5 6.24 41.73 -5.65
CA GLU A 5 5.68 40.40 -5.88
C GLU A 5 6.32 39.80 -7.15
N ALA A 6 6.74 38.53 -7.05
CA ALA A 6 7.29 37.80 -8.17
C ALA A 6 6.21 37.60 -9.26
N PRO A 7 6.57 37.66 -10.55
CA PRO A 7 5.59 37.54 -11.63
C PRO A 7 4.90 36.17 -11.60
N PRO A 8 3.58 36.09 -11.87
CA PRO A 8 2.85 34.83 -11.91
C PRO A 8 3.47 33.93 -12.98
N THR A 9 3.90 32.74 -12.56
CA THR A 9 4.54 31.77 -13.44
C THR A 9 3.49 31.25 -14.42
N ALA A 10 3.79 31.27 -15.72
CA ALA A 10 2.87 30.84 -16.77
C ALA A 10 2.35 29.41 -16.50
N THR A 11 1.02 29.28 -16.41
CA THR A 11 0.35 28.00 -16.17
C THR A 11 0.59 27.11 -17.39
N LYS A 12 1.45 26.08 -17.26
CA LYS A 12 1.55 25.03 -18.27
C LYS A 12 0.22 24.29 -18.27
N GLU A 13 -0.53 24.40 -19.36
CA GLU A 13 -1.72 23.58 -19.55
C GLU A 13 -1.31 22.11 -19.49
N THR A 14 -2.02 21.34 -18.66
CA THR A 14 -1.88 19.89 -18.60
C THR A 14 -3.22 19.28 -18.96
N PHE A 15 -3.21 18.14 -19.66
CA PHE A 15 -4.43 17.42 -20.07
C PHE A 15 -5.05 16.59 -18.91
N HIS A 16 -4.85 17.00 -17.66
CA HIS A 16 -5.30 16.27 -16.47
C HIS A 16 -6.41 17.05 -15.78
N LEU A 17 -7.47 16.34 -15.39
CA LEU A 17 -8.55 16.88 -14.56
C LEU A 17 -8.15 16.78 -13.09
N ILE A 18 -7.29 17.68 -12.65
CA ILE A 18 -6.80 17.78 -11.27
C ILE A 18 -6.78 19.24 -10.84
N ASN A 19 -6.89 19.49 -9.53
CA ASN A 19 -6.64 20.81 -8.98
C ASN A 19 -5.12 21.03 -8.88
N ALA A 20 -4.53 20.80 -7.70
CA ALA A 20 -3.08 20.87 -7.52
C ALA A 20 -2.43 19.48 -7.66
N PRO A 21 -1.31 19.34 -8.41
CA PRO A 21 -0.63 18.04 -8.56
C PRO A 21 -0.21 17.36 -7.26
N GLY A 22 0.13 18.13 -6.22
CA GLY A 22 0.47 17.61 -4.90
C GLY A 22 -0.72 16.98 -4.17
N ASP A 23 -1.93 17.45 -4.47
CA ASP A 23 -3.17 17.06 -3.80
C ASP A 23 -3.94 15.98 -4.57
N ALA A 24 -3.58 15.72 -5.84
CA ALA A 24 -4.30 14.80 -6.72
C ALA A 24 -4.63 13.44 -6.07
N ILE A 25 -3.69 12.84 -5.34
CA ILE A 25 -3.93 11.57 -4.64
C ILE A 25 -4.88 11.75 -3.45
N HIS A 26 -4.73 12.83 -2.67
CA HIS A 26 -5.62 13.10 -1.55
C HIS A 26 -7.06 13.32 -2.03
N GLU A 27 -7.25 14.09 -3.09
CA GLU A 27 -8.55 14.36 -3.70
C GLU A 27 -9.18 13.07 -4.26
N ALA A 28 -8.40 12.26 -4.98
CA ALA A 28 -8.88 10.99 -5.53
C ALA A 28 -9.33 10.01 -4.42
N LEU A 29 -8.54 9.84 -3.36
CA LEU A 29 -8.90 8.95 -2.25
C LEU A 29 -10.08 9.49 -1.42
N THR A 30 -10.16 10.81 -1.27
CA THR A 30 -11.32 11.46 -0.64
C THR A 30 -12.59 11.21 -1.45
N GLY A 31 -12.56 11.43 -2.77
CA GLY A 31 -13.69 11.14 -3.65
C GLY A 31 -14.10 9.66 -3.63
N LEU A 32 -13.14 8.74 -3.65
CA LEU A 32 -13.40 7.30 -3.54
C LEU A 32 -14.19 6.96 -2.27
N THR A 33 -13.76 7.47 -1.12
CA THR A 33 -14.39 7.18 0.18
C THR A 33 -15.70 7.93 0.41
N GLN A 34 -15.90 9.08 -0.23
CA GLN A 34 -17.20 9.75 -0.26
C GLN A 34 -18.24 8.96 -1.06
N HIS A 35 -17.82 8.35 -2.18
CA HIS A 35 -18.71 7.52 -3.01
C HIS A 35 -18.96 6.12 -2.45
N HIS A 36 -18.03 5.57 -1.66
CA HIS A 36 -18.12 4.24 -1.09
C HIS A 36 -18.08 4.28 0.46
N PRO A 37 -19.24 4.34 1.14
CA PRO A 37 -19.31 4.43 2.61
C PRO A 37 -18.71 3.22 3.36
N SER A 38 -18.55 2.09 2.68
CA SER A 38 -17.85 0.91 3.20
C SER A 38 -16.34 1.09 3.32
N LEU A 39 -15.80 2.23 2.86
CA LEU A 39 -14.40 2.60 2.94
C LEU A 39 -14.21 3.81 3.84
N SER A 40 -13.06 3.84 4.49
CA SER A 40 -12.59 4.94 5.33
C SER A 40 -11.20 5.37 4.87
N TYR A 41 -10.89 6.65 5.04
CA TYR A 41 -9.63 7.25 4.60
C TYR A 41 -8.86 7.86 5.78
N ALA A 42 -7.58 7.52 5.90
CA ALA A 42 -6.63 8.14 6.83
C ALA A 42 -5.65 9.04 6.04
N PRO A 43 -5.88 10.37 5.99
CA PRO A 43 -5.15 11.28 5.10
C PRO A 43 -3.66 11.32 5.37
N THR A 44 -3.24 11.35 6.64
CA THR A 44 -1.83 11.52 7.06
C THR A 44 -0.87 10.55 6.38
N HIS A 45 -1.31 9.31 6.17
CA HIS A 45 -0.48 8.24 5.59
C HIS A 45 -1.03 7.73 4.25
N LYS A 46 -2.07 8.36 3.69
CA LYS A 46 -2.74 7.96 2.45
C LYS A 46 -3.23 6.51 2.49
N ILE A 47 -3.89 6.13 3.57
CA ILE A 47 -4.39 4.77 3.78
C ILE A 47 -5.90 4.75 3.57
N VAL A 48 -6.37 3.92 2.63
CA VAL A 48 -7.79 3.56 2.51
C VAL A 48 -7.99 2.20 3.14
N TYR A 49 -9.05 2.02 3.92
CA TYR A 49 -9.33 0.77 4.61
C TYR A 49 -10.83 0.52 4.69
N ARG A 50 -11.21 -0.74 4.90
CA ARG A 50 -12.61 -1.13 5.09
C ARG A 50 -13.17 -0.54 6.38
N SER A 51 -14.38 0.03 6.35
CA SER A 51 -14.97 0.71 7.51
C SER A 51 -15.27 -0.23 8.69
N ASP A 52 -15.46 -1.52 8.43
CA ASP A 52 -15.64 -2.58 9.44
C ASP A 52 -14.32 -3.22 9.90
N LEU A 53 -13.17 -2.57 9.65
CA LEU A 53 -11.84 -3.10 9.98
C LEU A 53 -11.70 -3.50 11.45
N ILE A 54 -12.30 -2.74 12.37
CA ILE A 54 -12.21 -2.99 13.82
C ILE A 54 -12.76 -4.37 14.19
N ASP A 55 -13.88 -4.76 13.58
CA ASP A 55 -14.50 -6.05 13.83
C ASP A 55 -13.80 -7.15 13.04
N PHE A 56 -13.51 -6.89 11.75
CA PHE A 56 -12.86 -7.87 10.87
C PHE A 56 -11.51 -8.35 11.40
N ARG A 57 -10.68 -7.45 11.94
CA ARG A 57 -9.31 -7.78 12.40
C ARG A 57 -9.26 -8.59 13.71
N LYS A 58 -10.39 -8.90 14.34
CA LYS A 58 -10.42 -9.66 15.61
C LYS A 58 -10.09 -11.14 15.41
N ASP A 59 -10.53 -11.72 14.30
CA ASP A 59 -10.50 -13.15 14.03
C ASP A 59 -10.03 -13.48 12.61
N HIS A 60 -9.73 -12.48 11.77
CA HIS A 60 -9.24 -12.68 10.41
C HIS A 60 -7.79 -12.24 10.24
N VAL A 61 -7.06 -12.95 9.36
CA VAL A 61 -5.81 -12.44 8.80
C VAL A 61 -6.13 -11.21 7.95
N THR A 62 -5.41 -10.12 8.18
CA THR A 62 -5.60 -8.89 7.41
C THR A 62 -4.67 -8.85 6.20
N THR A 63 -5.06 -8.07 5.19
CA THR A 63 -4.37 -7.97 3.91
C THR A 63 -4.11 -6.51 3.57
N ILE A 64 -2.87 -6.20 3.19
CA ILE A 64 -2.47 -4.86 2.77
C ILE A 64 -1.96 -4.93 1.34
N GLY A 65 -2.57 -4.13 0.46
CA GLY A 65 -2.01 -3.81 -0.85
C GLY A 65 -1.35 -2.44 -0.83
N PHE A 66 -0.31 -2.22 -1.62
CA PHE A 66 0.25 -0.88 -1.76
C PHE A 66 0.89 -0.67 -3.14
N SER A 67 0.87 0.59 -3.59
CA SER A 67 1.48 1.04 -4.86
C SER A 67 1.64 2.55 -4.86
N GLY A 68 2.42 3.07 -5.81
CA GLY A 68 2.23 4.45 -6.25
C GLY A 68 0.82 4.66 -6.83
N GLY A 69 0.34 5.90 -6.76
CA GLY A 69 -0.91 6.29 -7.42
C GLY A 69 -0.75 6.34 -8.94
N GLY A 70 -1.86 6.42 -9.67
CA GLY A 70 -1.89 6.36 -11.14
C GLY A 70 -2.14 4.96 -11.72
N HIS A 71 -2.44 3.98 -10.85
CA HIS A 71 -2.82 2.62 -11.22
C HIS A 71 -4.27 2.30 -10.85
N GLU A 72 -5.07 3.31 -10.49
CA GLU A 72 -6.47 3.16 -10.12
C GLU A 72 -7.24 2.37 -11.21
N PRO A 73 -8.06 1.36 -10.84
CA PRO A 73 -8.56 1.08 -9.50
C PRO A 73 -7.59 0.33 -8.56
N MET A 74 -6.41 -0.09 -9.03
CA MET A 74 -5.45 -0.81 -8.20
C MET A 74 -4.70 0.17 -7.25
N PHE A 75 -4.59 -0.09 -5.94
CA PHE A 75 -5.26 -1.14 -5.16
C PHE A 75 -6.51 -0.63 -4.41
N GLY A 76 -6.80 0.67 -4.43
CA GLY A 76 -7.88 1.28 -3.64
C GLY A 76 -9.27 0.69 -3.89
N GLY A 77 -9.58 0.33 -5.14
CA GLY A 77 -10.83 -0.33 -5.51
C GLY A 77 -10.93 -1.80 -5.08
N PHE A 78 -9.86 -2.39 -4.58
CA PHE A 78 -9.83 -3.77 -4.06
C PHE A 78 -9.93 -3.81 -2.53
N VAL A 79 -10.13 -2.68 -1.86
CA VAL A 79 -10.37 -2.64 -0.42
C VAL A 79 -11.82 -3.02 -0.13
N GLY A 80 -12.03 -3.98 0.77
CA GLY A 80 -13.36 -4.43 1.15
C GLY A 80 -13.45 -5.94 1.41
N PRO A 81 -14.68 -6.48 1.51
CA PRO A 81 -14.90 -7.90 1.74
C PRO A 81 -14.15 -8.78 0.72
N SER A 82 -13.58 -9.88 1.22
CA SER A 82 -12.88 -10.91 0.44
C SER A 82 -11.58 -10.51 -0.28
N PHE A 83 -11.16 -9.24 -0.25
CA PHE A 83 -9.91 -8.78 -0.86
C PHE A 83 -8.99 -8.10 0.17
N LEU A 84 -8.76 -6.79 0.06
CA LEU A 84 -7.83 -6.04 0.90
C LEU A 84 -8.51 -5.48 2.14
N SER A 85 -7.84 -5.60 3.28
CA SER A 85 -8.25 -4.90 4.51
C SER A 85 -7.88 -3.41 4.43
N ALA A 86 -6.72 -3.12 3.84
CA ALA A 86 -6.25 -1.75 3.61
C ALA A 86 -5.41 -1.63 2.33
N TYR A 87 -5.38 -0.41 1.79
CA TYR A 87 -4.54 0.04 0.70
C TYR A 87 -3.70 1.23 1.17
N VAL A 88 -2.39 1.21 0.87
CA VAL A 88 -1.49 2.34 1.10
C VAL A 88 -1.07 2.95 -0.24
N SER A 89 -1.37 4.23 -0.44
CA SER A 89 -0.99 4.95 -1.66
C SER A 89 0.29 5.77 -1.46
N GLY A 90 1.19 5.69 -2.43
CA GLY A 90 2.29 6.64 -2.57
C GLY A 90 1.90 7.92 -3.33
N ASN A 91 2.88 8.60 -3.92
CA ASN A 91 2.58 9.64 -4.91
C ASN A 91 2.40 8.99 -6.29
N ILE A 92 2.05 9.78 -7.31
CA ILE A 92 1.90 9.31 -8.69
C ILE A 92 3.21 8.62 -9.13
N PHE A 93 3.11 7.33 -9.48
CA PHE A 93 4.22 6.45 -9.87
C PHE A 93 5.40 6.39 -8.88
N ALA A 94 5.16 6.70 -7.62
CA ALA A 94 6.16 6.64 -6.57
C ALA A 94 5.68 5.76 -5.43
N SER A 95 6.48 4.77 -5.06
CA SER A 95 6.22 3.85 -3.95
C SER A 95 5.88 4.62 -2.65
N PRO A 96 4.90 4.16 -1.85
CA PRO A 96 4.68 4.70 -0.52
C PRO A 96 5.90 4.49 0.37
N THR A 97 6.11 5.41 1.30
CA THR A 97 7.25 5.33 2.22
C THR A 97 7.10 4.16 3.20
N ALA A 98 8.22 3.64 3.69
CA ALA A 98 8.21 2.61 4.73
C ALA A 98 7.43 3.02 5.99
N ALA A 99 7.37 4.32 6.32
CA ALA A 99 6.58 4.83 7.43
C ALA A 99 5.08 4.64 7.18
N GLN A 100 4.58 4.97 5.98
CA GLN A 100 3.17 4.77 5.63
C GLN A 100 2.78 3.29 5.69
N ILE A 101 3.62 2.39 5.16
CA ILE A 101 3.37 0.95 5.21
C ILE A 101 3.35 0.45 6.66
N LEU A 102 4.29 0.92 7.50
CA LEU A 102 4.34 0.55 8.91
C LEU A 102 3.08 1.01 9.66
N GLU A 103 2.59 2.23 9.41
CA GLU A 103 1.36 2.73 10.03
C GLU A 103 0.13 1.94 9.58
N ALA A 104 0.09 1.46 8.33
CA ALA A 104 -0.97 0.55 7.90
C ALA A 104 -0.92 -0.79 8.63
N ILE A 105 0.29 -1.36 8.86
CA ILE A 105 0.45 -2.59 9.65
C ILE A 105 -0.07 -2.38 11.09
N LYS A 106 0.29 -1.27 11.73
CA LYS A 106 -0.20 -0.92 13.07
C LYS A 106 -1.72 -0.75 13.11
N MET A 107 -2.28 -0.11 12.07
CA MET A 107 -3.71 0.11 11.94
C MET A 107 -4.47 -1.21 11.81
N VAL A 108 -3.97 -2.18 11.05
CA VAL A 108 -4.66 -3.47 10.91
C VAL A 108 -4.35 -4.45 12.05
N GLN A 109 -3.27 -4.28 12.80
CA GLN A 109 -2.90 -5.11 13.97
C GLN A 109 -2.68 -4.26 15.25
N PRO A 110 -3.72 -3.73 15.90
CA PRO A 110 -3.53 -2.85 17.08
C PRO A 110 -2.89 -3.58 18.28
N ASP A 111 -3.04 -4.92 18.35
CA ASP A 111 -2.49 -5.78 19.38
C ASP A 111 -1.66 -6.91 18.72
N PRO A 112 -0.34 -6.70 18.53
CA PRO A 112 0.53 -7.64 17.82
C PRO A 112 0.57 -9.06 18.42
N GLY A 113 0.33 -9.18 19.73
CA GLY A 113 0.39 -10.46 20.44
C GLY A 113 -0.78 -11.38 20.12
N ASN A 114 -1.97 -10.80 19.95
CA ASN A 114 -3.23 -11.51 19.82
C ASN A 114 -3.85 -11.45 18.40
N HIS A 115 -3.13 -10.92 17.42
CA HIS A 115 -3.61 -10.84 16.03
C HIS A 115 -3.23 -12.11 15.22
N PRO A 116 -4.09 -12.56 14.29
CA PRO A 116 -3.77 -13.63 13.31
C PRO A 116 -2.61 -13.32 12.34
N GLY A 117 -2.09 -12.08 12.35
CA GLY A 117 -1.09 -11.53 11.41
C GLY A 117 -1.65 -10.82 10.17
N THR A 118 -0.75 -10.31 9.33
CA THR A 118 -1.07 -9.58 8.09
C THR A 118 -0.25 -10.08 6.92
N LEU A 119 -0.88 -10.22 5.76
CA LEU A 119 -0.24 -10.45 4.48
C LEU A 119 -0.13 -9.13 3.70
N ILE A 120 1.08 -8.79 3.26
CA ILE A 120 1.34 -7.62 2.42
C ILE A 120 1.62 -8.08 0.99
N VAL A 121 1.02 -7.40 0.01
CA VAL A 121 1.17 -7.67 -1.42
C VAL A 121 1.44 -6.37 -2.17
N CYS A 122 2.39 -6.41 -3.12
CA CYS A 122 2.67 -5.30 -4.03
C CYS A 122 3.30 -5.82 -5.33
N GLY A 123 3.48 -4.94 -6.32
CA GLY A 123 4.27 -5.25 -7.51
C GLY A 123 5.76 -5.42 -7.20
N ASN A 124 6.48 -6.18 -8.02
CA ASN A 124 7.91 -6.44 -7.85
C ASN A 124 8.79 -5.32 -8.45
N TYR A 125 8.66 -4.11 -7.89
CA TYR A 125 9.44 -2.93 -8.27
C TYR A 125 10.41 -2.53 -7.16
N THR A 126 11.62 -2.08 -7.52
CA THR A 126 12.70 -1.82 -6.55
C THR A 126 12.27 -0.92 -5.39
N GLY A 127 11.57 0.19 -5.67
CA GLY A 127 11.09 1.10 -4.62
C GLY A 127 10.13 0.41 -3.64
N ASP A 128 9.18 -0.36 -4.17
CA ASP A 128 8.19 -1.09 -3.37
C ASP A 128 8.84 -2.16 -2.49
N ILE A 129 9.77 -2.92 -3.07
CA ILE A 129 10.51 -3.96 -2.36
C ILE A 129 11.34 -3.37 -1.21
N LEU A 130 12.05 -2.27 -1.45
CA LEU A 130 12.89 -1.63 -0.43
C LEU A 130 12.05 -1.02 0.70
N ASN A 131 10.97 -0.30 0.36
CA ASN A 131 10.09 0.32 1.36
C ASN A 131 9.34 -0.73 2.19
N ALA A 132 8.83 -1.78 1.56
CA ALA A 132 8.21 -2.89 2.28
C ALA A 132 9.21 -3.59 3.19
N GLY A 133 10.40 -3.92 2.70
CA GLY A 133 11.45 -4.56 3.49
C GLY A 133 11.75 -3.79 4.77
N LEU A 134 11.97 -2.47 4.68
CA LEU A 134 12.22 -1.62 5.83
C LEU A 134 11.02 -1.55 6.79
N ALA A 135 9.79 -1.44 6.27
CA ALA A 135 8.58 -1.41 7.09
C ALA A 135 8.37 -2.72 7.85
N ILE A 136 8.54 -3.86 7.17
CA ILE A 136 8.38 -5.21 7.72
C ILE A 136 9.45 -5.48 8.79
N THR A 137 10.71 -5.15 8.53
CA THR A 137 11.78 -5.32 9.54
C THR A 137 11.46 -4.52 10.81
N ARG A 138 10.98 -3.28 10.66
CA ARG A 138 10.56 -2.47 11.82
C ARG A 138 9.34 -3.05 12.52
N ALA A 139 8.33 -3.50 11.77
CA ALA A 139 7.13 -4.11 12.33
C ALA A 139 7.46 -5.40 13.11
N GLN A 140 8.29 -6.29 12.55
CA GLN A 140 8.71 -7.52 13.23
C GLN A 140 9.52 -7.23 14.50
N ALA A 141 10.39 -6.22 14.48
CA ALA A 141 11.11 -5.77 15.68
C ALA A 141 10.17 -5.25 16.79
N LEU A 142 8.98 -4.75 16.42
CA LEU A 142 7.93 -4.33 17.34
C LEU A 142 6.94 -5.46 17.70
N GLY A 143 7.19 -6.71 17.27
CA GLY A 143 6.38 -7.87 17.60
C GLY A 143 5.21 -8.16 16.65
N TYR A 144 5.10 -7.45 15.53
CA TYR A 144 4.03 -7.66 14.55
C TYR A 144 4.27 -8.91 13.69
N LYS A 145 3.21 -9.66 13.41
CA LYS A 145 3.25 -10.85 12.55
C LYS A 145 2.93 -10.46 11.12
N VAL A 146 3.94 -10.38 10.27
CA VAL A 146 3.79 -9.89 8.89
C VAL A 146 4.45 -10.84 7.91
N ALA A 147 3.71 -11.22 6.87
CA ALA A 147 4.20 -11.93 5.68
C ALA A 147 4.15 -11.00 4.46
N PHE A 148 5.06 -11.19 3.51
CA PHE A 148 5.16 -10.34 2.33
C PHE A 148 5.35 -11.15 1.05
N VAL A 149 4.52 -10.85 0.05
CA VAL A 149 4.52 -11.51 -1.25
C VAL A 149 4.58 -10.45 -2.35
N PRO A 150 5.76 -10.19 -2.93
CA PRO A 150 5.87 -9.36 -4.12
C PRO A 150 5.43 -10.13 -5.37
N VAL A 151 4.66 -9.48 -6.23
CA VAL A 151 4.08 -10.03 -7.45
C VAL A 151 4.91 -9.61 -8.65
N GLY A 152 5.48 -10.58 -9.36
CA GLY A 152 6.25 -10.39 -10.59
C GLY A 152 5.72 -11.29 -11.70
N ASP A 153 4.51 -10.98 -12.16
CA ASP A 153 3.79 -11.70 -13.21
C ASP A 153 4.18 -11.26 -14.62
N ASP A 154 4.70 -10.04 -14.79
CA ASP A 154 5.16 -9.53 -16.08
C ASP A 154 6.29 -10.40 -16.68
N VAL A 155 6.03 -10.91 -17.88
CA VAL A 155 6.94 -11.78 -18.67
C VAL A 155 7.64 -11.03 -19.80
N ALA A 156 7.36 -9.74 -20.00
CA ALA A 156 7.96 -8.94 -21.07
C ALA A 156 9.47 -8.75 -20.91
N VAL A 157 9.95 -8.69 -19.66
CA VAL A 157 11.38 -8.60 -19.34
C VAL A 157 11.86 -9.87 -18.65
N GLY A 158 12.94 -10.47 -19.18
CA GLY A 158 13.47 -11.71 -18.61
C GLY A 158 13.89 -11.57 -17.14
N ARG A 159 13.70 -12.63 -16.36
CA ARG A 159 13.98 -12.71 -14.89
C ARG A 159 15.37 -12.25 -14.44
N LYS A 160 16.36 -12.20 -15.34
CA LYS A 160 17.70 -11.65 -15.03
C LYS A 160 17.70 -10.12 -14.87
N LYS A 161 16.75 -9.43 -15.51
CA LYS A 161 16.58 -7.97 -15.49
C LYS A 161 15.45 -7.52 -14.55
N GLY A 162 14.47 -8.38 -14.26
CA GLY A 162 13.43 -8.11 -13.25
C GLY A 162 14.01 -8.11 -11.83
N GLY A 163 13.44 -7.28 -10.94
CA GLY A 163 13.86 -7.23 -9.54
C GLY A 163 13.84 -8.61 -8.89
N LYS A 164 14.87 -8.94 -8.10
CA LYS A 164 14.81 -10.14 -7.24
C LYS A 164 13.88 -9.83 -6.09
N SER A 165 12.82 -10.62 -5.93
CA SER A 165 11.97 -10.52 -4.73
C SER A 165 12.82 -10.81 -3.50
N ILE A 166 12.86 -9.88 -2.55
CA ILE A 166 13.31 -10.19 -1.19
C ILE A 166 12.12 -10.88 -0.53
N THR A 167 12.14 -12.20 -0.48
CA THR A 167 11.27 -12.93 0.45
C THR A 167 12.10 -13.16 1.71
N PRO A 168 11.93 -12.34 2.77
CA PRO A 168 12.36 -12.79 4.09
C PRO A 168 11.45 -13.97 4.41
N TYR A 169 12.04 -15.13 4.74
CA TYR A 169 11.36 -16.40 4.97
C TYR A 169 11.15 -17.30 3.74
N ARG A 170 12.26 -17.81 3.22
CA ARG A 170 12.27 -19.10 2.52
C ARG A 170 12.36 -20.21 3.57
N ASP A 171 11.29 -20.46 4.33
CA ASP A 171 11.13 -21.79 4.94
C ASP A 171 10.88 -22.75 3.77
N ARG A 172 11.96 -23.43 3.34
CA ARG A 172 11.90 -24.46 2.31
C ARG A 172 11.32 -25.76 2.88
N ARG A 173 10.25 -25.72 3.66
CA ARG A 173 9.51 -26.95 3.94
C ARG A 173 8.80 -27.37 2.65
N PRO A 174 9.12 -28.55 2.10
CA PRO A 174 8.42 -29.07 0.94
C PRO A 174 6.93 -29.15 1.25
N CYS A 175 6.08 -28.84 0.26
CA CYS A 175 4.68 -29.22 0.32
C CYS A 175 4.62 -30.74 0.59
N PRO A 176 3.90 -31.22 1.62
CA PRO A 176 3.69 -32.65 1.77
C PRO A 176 3.01 -33.15 0.50
N SER A 177 3.56 -34.20 -0.09
CA SER A 177 2.95 -34.86 -1.24
C SER A 177 1.53 -35.30 -0.88
N PRO A 178 0.56 -35.19 -1.80
CA PRO A 178 -0.79 -35.70 -1.55
C PRO A 178 -0.71 -37.20 -1.20
N PRO A 179 -1.57 -37.69 -0.29
CA PRO A 179 -1.63 -39.10 0.02
C PRO A 179 -1.97 -39.90 -1.24
N ALA A 180 -1.31 -41.05 -1.39
CA ALA A 180 -1.52 -42.00 -2.47
C ALA A 180 -2.92 -42.62 -2.46
#